data_AF-A0AAV2NW37-F1
#
_entry.id   AF-A0AAV2NW37-F1
#
_cell.length_a   1.000
_cell.length_b   1.000
_cell.length_c   1.000
_cell.angle_alpha   90.00
_cell.angle_beta   90.00
_cell.angle_gamma   90.00
#
_symmetry.space_group_name_H-M   'P 1'
#
loop_
_entity.id
_entity.type
_entity.pdbx_description
1 polymer ?
#
loop_
_entity_poly.entity_id
_entity_poly.type
_entity_poly.pdbx_seq_one_letter_code
_entity_poly.pdbx_strand_id
1 'polypeptide(L)'
;MEGCFNPTDLQALQNLICPPKDDSDAEDDLPQAGARKLGPGDIGASSDPSQNPAATRPHAPLKGAGNDIWHPSEALDTRNAQDYDPRQVPEYEMKFKQTVTAEDVYLGMGFKTPSTASCEWLSVLVKLPQETREKVELSVESEAIDVRSPRYRLHLPTPHPVDPNASSAKWHNDTSTLEITLRLARELDNVNF
;
A
#
# COMPACT_ATOMS: atom_id res chain seq x y z
N MET A 1 21.67 11.40 11.35
CA MET A 1 21.90 10.01 11.81
C MET A 1 22.61 9.32 10.66
N GLU A 2 23.93 9.20 10.75
CA GLU A 2 24.80 8.72 9.65
C GLU A 2 24.63 7.20 9.49
N GLY A 3 23.78 6.80 8.55
CA GLY A 3 23.68 5.42 8.08
C GLY A 3 24.75 5.16 7.03
N CYS A 4 26.01 5.07 7.44
CA CYS A 4 27.10 4.73 6.53
C CYS A 4 27.27 3.21 6.51
N PHE A 5 27.08 2.59 5.35
CA PHE A 5 27.40 1.19 5.14
C PHE A 5 28.89 0.96 5.40
N ASN A 6 29.20 -0.02 6.24
CA ASN A 6 30.57 -0.34 6.61
C ASN A 6 31.21 -1.17 5.49
N PRO A 7 32.52 -1.06 5.25
CA PRO A 7 33.22 -1.92 4.27
C PRO A 7 33.02 -3.42 4.53
N THR A 8 32.81 -3.79 5.80
CA THR A 8 32.49 -5.16 6.23
C THR A 8 31.11 -5.62 5.75
N ASP A 9 30.15 -4.72 5.65
CA ASP A 9 28.79 -5.05 5.22
C ASP A 9 28.77 -5.34 3.72
N LEU A 10 29.60 -4.61 2.96
CA LEU A 10 29.82 -4.84 1.53
C LEU A 10 30.50 -6.21 1.29
N GLN A 11 31.45 -6.59 2.13
CA GLN A 11 32.11 -7.90 2.07
C GLN A 11 31.17 -9.04 2.46
N ALA A 12 30.30 -8.84 3.46
CA ALA A 12 29.26 -9.80 3.82
C ALA A 12 28.28 -10.02 2.66
N LEU A 13 27.87 -8.95 1.99
CA LEU A 13 27.00 -9.01 0.81
C LEU A 13 27.68 -9.76 -0.35
N GLN A 14 28.98 -9.50 -0.58
CA GLN A 14 29.76 -10.21 -1.60
C GLN A 14 29.75 -11.72 -1.37
N ASN A 15 29.98 -12.18 -0.14
CA ASN A 15 29.97 -13.60 0.20
C ASN A 15 28.58 -14.24 0.06
N LEU A 16 27.50 -13.45 0.23
CA LEU A 16 26.14 -13.91 0.03
C LEU A 16 25.79 -14.07 -1.46
N ILE A 17 26.20 -13.11 -2.28
CA ILE A 17 25.88 -13.08 -3.73
C ILE A 17 26.79 -14.04 -4.51
N CYS A 18 28.04 -14.18 -4.09
CA CYS A 18 29.03 -15.03 -4.73
C CYS A 18 29.75 -15.85 -3.65
N PRO A 19 29.13 -16.94 -3.16
CA PRO A 19 29.81 -17.82 -2.22
C PRO A 19 31.08 -18.35 -2.88
N PRO A 20 32.21 -18.41 -2.15
CA PRO A 20 33.43 -18.99 -2.69
C PRO A 20 33.13 -20.43 -3.09
N LYS A 21 33.36 -20.75 -4.37
CA LYS A 21 33.31 -22.13 -4.85
C LYS A 21 34.44 -22.90 -4.19
N ASP A 22 34.09 -23.73 -3.21
CA ASP A 22 34.97 -24.76 -2.72
C ASP A 22 34.83 -25.95 -3.69
N ASP A 23 35.67 -25.96 -4.73
CA ASP A 23 35.82 -27.10 -5.63
C ASP A 23 36.61 -28.19 -4.88
N SER A 24 35.94 -28.90 -3.97
CA SER A 24 36.50 -30.08 -3.31
C SER A 24 35.42 -31.14 -3.14
N ASP A 25 35.22 -31.92 -4.21
CA ASP A 25 34.60 -33.25 -4.16
C ASP A 25 35.41 -34.14 -3.21
N ALA A 26 34.90 -34.39 -2.01
CA ALA A 26 35.36 -35.47 -1.15
C ALA A 26 34.21 -35.98 -0.28
N GLU A 27 33.83 -37.20 -0.59
CA GLU A 27 32.91 -38.06 0.17
C GLU A 27 33.49 -38.42 1.55
N ASP A 28 32.57 -38.59 2.49
CA ASP A 28 32.59 -39.50 3.65
C ASP A 28 33.20 -39.08 5.00
N ASP A 29 32.44 -39.48 6.03
CA ASP A 29 32.71 -39.62 7.47
C ASP A 29 32.85 -38.37 8.40
N LEU A 30 31.73 -38.09 9.10
CA LEU A 30 31.62 -37.22 10.26
C LEU A 30 32.36 -37.78 11.50
N PRO A 31 33.28 -37.03 12.14
CA PRO A 31 33.70 -37.35 13.50
C PRO A 31 32.72 -36.73 14.52
N GLN A 32 31.93 -37.59 15.17
CA GLN A 32 30.99 -37.26 16.23
C GLN A 32 31.73 -36.93 17.55
N ALA A 33 32.47 -35.83 17.59
CA ALA A 33 33.06 -35.29 18.81
C ALA A 33 32.18 -34.17 19.38
N GLY A 34 31.17 -34.53 20.18
CA GLY A 34 30.35 -33.52 20.84
C GLY A 34 28.98 -33.95 21.37
N ALA A 35 28.75 -35.23 21.67
CA ALA A 35 27.50 -35.70 22.24
C ALA A 35 27.34 -35.23 23.70
N ARG A 36 27.01 -33.95 23.88
CA ARG A 36 26.43 -33.43 25.12
C ARG A 36 25.09 -34.15 25.29
N LYS A 37 24.85 -34.77 26.45
CA LYS A 37 23.54 -35.39 26.77
C LYS A 37 22.48 -34.29 26.91
N LEU A 38 21.97 -33.79 25.79
CA LEU A 38 20.82 -32.91 25.73
C LEU A 38 19.58 -33.79 25.68
N GLY A 39 18.75 -33.71 26.71
CA GLY A 39 17.42 -34.30 26.70
C GLY A 39 16.38 -33.29 26.20
N PRO A 40 15.15 -33.71 25.89
CA PRO A 40 14.07 -32.81 25.47
C PRO A 40 13.75 -31.66 26.45
N GLY A 41 14.24 -31.74 27.70
CA GLY A 41 14.10 -30.70 28.72
C GLY A 41 15.11 -29.55 28.65
N ASP A 42 16.13 -29.61 27.78
CA ASP A 42 17.14 -28.54 27.62
C ASP A 42 16.78 -27.52 26.52
N ILE A 43 15.58 -27.59 25.94
CA ILE A 43 15.08 -26.59 24.99
C ILE A 43 14.44 -25.45 25.78
N GLY A 44 15.27 -24.48 26.19
CA GLY A 44 14.83 -23.23 26.81
C GLY A 44 15.99 -22.43 27.40
N ALA A 45 15.98 -21.10 27.27
CA ALA A 45 16.99 -20.23 27.88
C ALA A 45 17.00 -20.42 29.41
N SER A 46 18.18 -20.60 30.00
CA SER A 46 18.34 -20.65 31.46
C SER A 46 17.83 -19.35 32.07
N SER A 47 16.69 -19.42 32.76
CA SER A 47 16.08 -18.29 33.43
C SER A 47 16.90 -17.86 34.64
N ASP A 48 17.54 -16.70 34.53
CA ASP A 48 18.00 -15.90 35.66
C ASP A 48 16.76 -15.49 36.49
N PRO A 49 16.67 -15.76 37.81
CA PRO A 49 15.42 -15.60 38.57
C PRO A 49 15.14 -14.14 38.99
N SER A 50 15.40 -13.17 38.12
CA SER A 50 15.15 -11.74 38.38
C SER A 50 14.08 -11.09 37.49
N GLN A 51 13.36 -11.86 36.67
CA GLN A 51 12.31 -11.28 35.82
C GLN A 51 10.93 -11.87 36.14
N ASN A 52 10.03 -10.97 36.54
CA ASN A 52 8.61 -11.23 36.77
C ASN A 52 8.01 -12.06 35.60
N PRO A 53 7.41 -13.25 35.86
CA PRO A 53 6.91 -14.15 34.82
C PRO A 53 5.63 -13.67 34.12
N ALA A 54 5.23 -12.41 34.32
CA ALA A 54 4.00 -11.84 33.76
C ALA A 54 4.18 -11.22 32.35
N ALA A 55 5.42 -11.01 31.89
CA ALA A 55 5.69 -10.24 30.66
C ALA A 55 5.90 -11.10 29.39
N THR A 56 6.09 -12.42 29.51
CA THR A 56 6.46 -13.28 28.37
C THR A 56 5.43 -14.39 28.15
N ARG A 57 4.15 -14.03 28.09
CA ARG A 57 3.14 -14.89 27.47
C ARG A 57 2.78 -14.27 26.12
N PRO A 58 2.58 -15.06 25.06
CA PRO A 58 2.12 -14.55 23.76
C PRO A 58 0.74 -13.84 23.83
N HIS A 59 0.07 -13.90 24.98
CA HIS A 59 -1.20 -13.22 25.27
C HIS A 59 -1.10 -12.24 26.45
N ALA A 60 0.09 -11.73 26.77
CA ALA A 60 0.23 -10.66 27.76
C ALA A 60 -0.48 -9.39 27.25
N PRO A 61 -1.40 -8.77 28.02
CA PRO A 61 -2.08 -7.55 27.59
C PRO A 61 -1.06 -6.44 27.28
N LEU A 62 -1.18 -5.81 26.11
CA LEU A 62 -0.37 -4.64 25.79
C LEU A 62 -0.72 -3.53 26.78
N LYS A 63 0.29 -2.96 27.44
CA LYS A 63 0.08 -1.94 28.45
C LYS A 63 -0.27 -0.62 27.76
N GLY A 64 -1.56 -0.30 27.68
CA GLY A 64 -2.05 0.98 27.18
C GLY A 64 -1.51 2.18 27.97
N ALA A 65 -1.49 3.36 27.34
CA ALA A 65 -1.19 4.62 28.01
C ALA A 65 -2.40 5.06 28.86
N GLY A 66 -2.35 4.81 30.16
CA GLY A 66 -3.40 5.26 31.09
C GLY A 66 -4.64 4.36 31.08
N ASN A 67 -5.83 4.95 30.97
CA ASN A 67 -7.13 4.28 31.08
C ASN A 67 -7.70 3.86 29.71
N ASP A 68 -6.88 3.85 28.66
CA ASP A 68 -7.33 3.43 27.33
C ASP A 68 -7.65 1.93 27.30
N ILE A 69 -8.85 1.63 26.80
CA ILE A 69 -9.37 0.27 26.66
C ILE A 69 -8.69 -0.45 25.47
N TRP A 70 -8.16 0.30 24.49
CA TRP A 70 -7.54 -0.22 23.27
C TRP A 70 -6.08 0.24 23.17
N HIS A 71 -5.17 -0.68 22.84
CA HIS A 71 -3.80 -0.31 22.46
C HIS A 71 -3.76 0.13 20.98
N PRO A 72 -2.95 1.12 20.58
CA PRO A 72 -2.84 1.55 19.17
C PRO A 72 -2.42 0.41 18.22
N SER A 73 -1.72 -0.61 18.72
CA SER A 73 -1.39 -1.82 17.96
C SER A 73 -2.56 -2.82 17.81
N GLU A 74 -3.59 -2.69 18.64
CA GLU A 74 -4.83 -3.49 18.58
C GLU A 74 -5.93 -2.80 17.78
N ALA A 75 -5.84 -1.47 17.64
CA ALA A 75 -6.60 -0.72 16.66
C ALA A 75 -6.09 -1.08 15.26
N LEU A 76 -6.55 -2.23 14.74
CA LEU A 76 -6.44 -2.55 13.32
C LEU A 76 -7.07 -1.38 12.56
N ASP A 77 -6.38 -0.81 11.57
CA ASP A 77 -6.98 0.13 10.64
C ASP A 77 -8.15 -0.58 9.93
N THR A 78 -9.36 -0.40 10.47
CA THR A 78 -10.60 -1.00 9.97
C THR A 78 -10.99 -0.47 8.59
N ARG A 79 -10.18 0.40 7.99
CA ARG A 79 -10.28 0.83 6.58
C ARG A 79 -10.23 -0.35 5.61
N ASN A 80 -9.62 -1.48 5.99
CA ASN A 80 -9.55 -2.70 5.18
C ASN A 80 -10.44 -3.85 5.69
N ALA A 81 -11.27 -3.63 6.71
CA ALA A 81 -12.35 -4.57 6.94
C ALA A 81 -13.25 -4.47 5.70
N GLN A 82 -13.25 -5.52 4.89
CA GLN A 82 -14.31 -5.80 3.93
C GLN A 82 -15.58 -5.97 4.76
N ASP A 83 -16.14 -4.85 5.22
CA ASP A 83 -17.49 -4.75 5.71
C ASP A 83 -18.32 -5.33 4.58
N TYR A 84 -18.87 -6.52 4.81
CA TYR A 84 -19.52 -7.29 3.77
C TYR A 84 -20.79 -6.54 3.36
N ASP A 85 -20.61 -5.58 2.46
CA ASP A 85 -21.69 -4.77 1.96
C ASP A 85 -22.47 -5.64 0.96
N PRO A 86 -23.79 -5.84 1.15
CA PRO A 86 -24.59 -6.62 0.22
C PRO A 86 -24.74 -5.94 -1.15
N ARG A 87 -24.31 -4.68 -1.30
CA ARG A 87 -24.36 -3.94 -2.57
C ARG A 87 -23.34 -4.47 -3.56
N GLN A 88 -23.71 -4.37 -4.83
CA GLN A 88 -22.84 -4.81 -5.93
C GLN A 88 -21.72 -3.80 -6.17
N VAL A 89 -20.55 -4.26 -6.58
CA VAL A 89 -19.49 -3.38 -7.06
C VAL A 89 -19.82 -3.01 -8.52
N PRO A 90 -19.97 -1.72 -8.86
CA PRO A 90 -20.25 -1.30 -10.23
C PRO A 90 -19.02 -1.48 -11.14
N GLU A 91 -19.28 -1.63 -12.44
CA GLU A 91 -18.20 -1.62 -13.44
C GLU A 91 -17.64 -0.20 -13.55
N TYR A 92 -16.31 -0.06 -13.52
CA TYR A 92 -15.66 1.23 -13.66
C TYR A 92 -14.48 1.18 -14.63
N GLU A 93 -14.14 2.33 -15.19
CA GLU A 93 -13.01 2.52 -16.09
C GLU A 93 -12.20 3.75 -15.64
N MET A 94 -10.88 3.63 -15.57
CA MET A 94 -9.96 4.71 -15.19
C MET A 94 -9.17 5.17 -16.40
N LYS A 95 -9.13 6.48 -16.66
CA LYS A 95 -8.39 7.10 -17.76
C LYS A 95 -7.57 8.28 -17.27
N PHE A 96 -6.28 8.27 -17.56
CA PHE A 96 -5.45 9.45 -17.36
C PHE A 96 -5.72 10.45 -18.49
N LYS A 97 -5.84 11.73 -18.12
CA LYS A 97 -6.09 12.83 -19.05
C LYS A 97 -5.01 13.89 -18.90
N GLN A 98 -4.43 14.24 -20.04
CA GLN A 98 -3.40 15.26 -20.16
C GLN A 98 -3.96 16.49 -20.86
N THR A 99 -3.68 17.66 -20.32
CA THR A 99 -4.00 18.94 -20.96
C THR A 99 -2.89 19.28 -21.94
N VAL A 100 -3.15 19.24 -23.25
CA VAL A 100 -2.13 19.57 -24.27
C VAL A 100 -2.41 20.92 -24.92
N THR A 101 -1.38 21.76 -25.03
CA THR A 101 -1.44 23.05 -25.72
C THR A 101 -0.86 22.92 -27.13
N ALA A 102 -1.05 23.95 -27.98
CA ALA A 102 -0.51 23.92 -29.34
C ALA A 102 1.03 23.87 -29.37
N GLU A 103 1.70 24.49 -28.39
CA GLU A 103 3.16 24.40 -28.22
C GLU A 103 3.62 22.97 -27.87
N ASP A 104 2.84 22.20 -27.11
CA ASP A 104 3.14 20.80 -26.80
C ASP A 104 3.09 19.96 -28.08
N VAL A 105 2.01 20.11 -28.85
CA VAL A 105 1.70 19.26 -30.01
C VAL A 105 2.54 19.63 -31.24
N TYR A 106 2.72 20.93 -31.51
CA TYR A 106 3.34 21.41 -32.74
C TYR A 106 4.80 21.83 -32.57
N LEU A 107 5.22 22.25 -31.37
CA LEU A 107 6.57 22.78 -31.13
C LEU A 107 7.42 21.91 -30.19
N GLY A 108 6.80 20.97 -29.46
CA GLY A 108 7.49 20.12 -28.48
C GLY A 108 8.09 20.89 -27.30
N MET A 109 7.60 22.09 -26.99
CA MET A 109 8.23 23.00 -26.03
C MET A 109 7.75 22.85 -24.58
N GLY A 110 6.61 22.20 -24.32
CA GLY A 110 6.10 22.05 -22.94
C GLY A 110 6.57 20.81 -22.20
N PHE A 111 7.52 20.06 -22.77
CA PHE A 111 8.20 18.91 -22.15
C PHE A 111 7.28 17.79 -21.65
N LYS A 112 6.03 17.75 -22.12
CA LYS A 112 5.09 16.68 -21.77
C LYS A 112 5.40 15.42 -22.57
N THR A 113 5.37 14.30 -21.90
CA THR A 113 5.50 12.98 -22.51
C THR A 113 4.12 12.32 -22.63
N PRO A 114 3.94 11.30 -23.50
CA PRO A 114 2.71 10.51 -23.54
C PRO A 114 2.54 9.60 -22.31
N SER A 115 3.35 9.77 -21.27
CA SER A 115 3.32 9.00 -20.03
C SER A 115 2.24 9.53 -19.10
N THR A 116 1.77 8.66 -18.20
CA THR A 116 0.87 9.06 -17.09
C THR A 116 1.54 10.07 -16.15
N ALA A 117 2.87 10.15 -16.15
CA ALA A 117 3.62 11.17 -15.42
C ALA A 117 3.25 12.60 -15.85
N SER A 118 2.95 12.85 -17.13
CA SER A 118 2.55 14.19 -17.61
C SER A 118 1.03 14.43 -17.56
N CYS A 119 0.24 13.45 -17.14
CA CYS A 119 -1.22 13.60 -17.04
C CYS A 119 -1.61 14.28 -15.73
N GLU A 120 -2.28 15.43 -15.79
CA GLU A 120 -2.67 16.18 -14.58
C GLU A 120 -4.02 15.72 -14.01
N TRP A 121 -4.78 14.93 -14.77
CA TRP A 121 -6.14 14.53 -14.43
C TRP A 121 -6.33 13.02 -14.50
N LEU A 122 -7.19 12.50 -13.62
CA LEU A 122 -7.67 11.13 -13.63
C LEU A 122 -9.19 11.12 -13.78
N SER A 123 -9.70 10.58 -14.88
CA SER A 123 -11.13 10.39 -15.13
C SER A 123 -11.54 8.98 -14.74
N VAL A 124 -12.52 8.84 -13.87
CA VAL A 124 -13.12 7.57 -13.46
C VAL A 124 -14.57 7.54 -13.92
N LEU A 125 -14.90 6.62 -14.82
CA LEU A 125 -16.25 6.39 -15.30
C LEU A 125 -16.84 5.20 -14.58
N VAL A 126 -17.89 5.42 -13.78
CA VAL A 126 -18.58 4.38 -13.01
C VAL A 126 -19.96 4.14 -13.60
N LYS A 127 -20.22 2.93 -14.10
CA LYS A 127 -21.51 2.55 -14.67
C LYS A 127 -22.47 2.14 -13.57
N LEU A 128 -23.59 2.85 -13.47
CA LEU A 128 -24.61 2.67 -12.44
C LEU A 128 -25.98 2.49 -13.10
N PRO A 129 -26.20 1.38 -13.83
CA PRO A 129 -27.44 1.16 -14.56
C PRO A 129 -28.63 1.08 -13.59
N GLN A 130 -29.79 1.59 -14.02
CA GLN A 130 -31.04 1.60 -13.24
C GLN A 130 -31.01 2.48 -11.98
N GLU A 131 -29.96 3.28 -11.80
CA GLU A 131 -29.85 4.25 -10.71
C GLU A 131 -30.09 5.68 -11.22
N THR A 132 -30.50 6.57 -10.31
CA THR A 132 -30.74 7.98 -10.64
C THR A 132 -29.72 8.86 -9.93
N ARG A 133 -29.43 10.03 -10.51
CA ARG A 133 -28.41 10.96 -9.99
C ARG A 133 -28.64 11.32 -8.52
N GLU A 134 -29.89 11.47 -8.10
CA GLU A 134 -30.27 11.90 -6.75
C GLU A 134 -29.98 10.84 -5.68
N LYS A 135 -29.88 9.58 -6.08
CA LYS A 135 -29.61 8.45 -5.19
C LYS A 135 -28.12 8.11 -5.09
N VAL A 136 -27.29 8.78 -5.88
CA VAL A 136 -25.85 8.55 -5.94
C VAL A 136 -25.15 9.59 -5.07
N GLU A 137 -24.40 9.10 -4.09
CA GLU A 137 -23.53 9.88 -3.23
C GLU A 137 -22.08 9.62 -3.66
N LEU A 138 -21.31 10.70 -3.77
CA LEU A 138 -19.88 10.67 -4.10
C LEU A 138 -19.12 11.37 -2.98
N SER A 139 -18.20 10.67 -2.35
CA SER A 139 -17.18 11.23 -1.47
C SER A 139 -15.82 11.15 -2.17
N VAL A 140 -15.11 12.27 -2.22
CA VAL A 140 -13.74 12.34 -2.76
C VAL A 140 -12.81 12.67 -1.61
N GLU A 141 -11.95 11.72 -1.27
CA GLU A 141 -10.86 11.90 -0.33
C GLU A 141 -9.54 12.08 -1.09
N SER A 142 -8.47 12.46 -0.38
CA SER A 142 -7.17 12.68 -1.01
C SER A 142 -6.60 11.41 -1.65
N GLU A 143 -6.89 10.22 -1.12
CA GLU A 143 -6.27 8.96 -1.56
C GLU A 143 -7.29 7.91 -2.02
N ALA A 144 -8.58 8.24 -2.00
CA ALA A 144 -9.64 7.32 -2.37
C ALA A 144 -10.91 8.07 -2.79
N ILE A 145 -11.73 7.39 -3.60
CA ILE A 145 -13.11 7.81 -3.88
C ILE A 145 -14.07 6.76 -3.33
N ASP A 146 -15.20 7.22 -2.80
CA ASP A 146 -16.30 6.36 -2.37
C ASP A 146 -17.58 6.78 -3.09
N VAL A 147 -18.11 5.86 -3.90
CA VAL A 147 -19.37 6.01 -4.62
C VAL A 147 -20.39 5.09 -3.98
N ARG A 148 -21.48 5.66 -3.50
CA ARG A 148 -22.56 4.93 -2.84
C ARG A 148 -23.89 5.19 -3.52
N SER A 149 -24.65 4.13 -3.67
CA SER A 149 -26.05 4.16 -4.09
C SER A 149 -26.81 3.00 -3.41
N PRO A 150 -28.14 2.97 -3.45
CA PRO A 150 -28.93 1.87 -2.88
C PRO A 150 -28.49 0.47 -3.33
N ARG A 151 -27.99 0.34 -4.56
CA ARG A 151 -27.62 -0.95 -5.18
C ARG A 151 -26.13 -1.17 -5.30
N TYR A 152 -25.36 -0.10 -5.43
CA TYR A 152 -23.94 -0.15 -5.71
C TYR A 152 -23.12 0.55 -4.64
N ARG A 153 -21.95 -0.03 -4.34
CA ARG A 153 -20.90 0.61 -3.56
C ARG A 153 -19.56 0.38 -4.23
N LEU A 154 -18.78 1.44 -4.37
CA LEU A 154 -17.42 1.40 -4.90
C LEU A 154 -16.53 2.26 -4.01
N HIS A 155 -15.68 1.60 -3.22
CA HIS A 155 -14.56 2.26 -2.59
C HIS A 155 -13.31 1.95 -3.42
N LEU A 156 -12.72 2.98 -4.03
CA LEU A 156 -11.60 2.84 -4.95
C LEU A 156 -10.44 3.75 -4.50
N PRO A 157 -9.30 3.18 -4.08
CA PRO A 157 -8.11 3.97 -3.81
C PRO A 157 -7.57 4.59 -5.10
N THR A 158 -7.11 5.84 -5.02
CA THR A 158 -6.49 6.53 -6.15
C THR A 158 -5.01 6.14 -6.27
N PRO A 159 -4.45 6.03 -7.48
CA PRO A 159 -3.03 5.69 -7.65
C PRO A 159 -2.07 6.73 -7.07
N HIS A 160 -2.51 7.98 -7.04
CA HIS A 160 -1.79 9.12 -6.49
C HIS A 160 -2.76 10.00 -5.68
N PRO A 161 -2.23 10.86 -4.78
CA PRO A 161 -3.05 11.84 -4.10
C PRO A 161 -3.77 12.76 -5.08
N VAL A 162 -5.00 13.15 -4.74
CA VAL A 162 -5.84 14.05 -5.52
C VAL A 162 -6.25 15.28 -4.71
N ASP A 163 -6.50 16.40 -5.39
CA ASP A 163 -7.10 17.58 -4.75
C ASP A 163 -8.63 17.52 -4.90
N PRO A 164 -9.39 17.29 -3.82
CA PRO A 164 -10.84 17.20 -3.88
C PRO A 164 -11.50 18.52 -4.33
N ASN A 165 -10.88 19.66 -4.06
CA ASN A 165 -11.47 20.98 -4.36
C ASN A 165 -11.31 21.35 -5.84
N ALA A 166 -10.23 20.89 -6.48
CA ALA A 166 -10.00 21.04 -7.91
C ALA A 166 -10.65 19.93 -8.76
N SER A 167 -11.23 18.92 -8.11
CA SER A 167 -11.91 17.80 -8.76
C SER A 167 -13.38 18.12 -9.06
N SER A 168 -13.95 17.43 -10.05
CA SER A 168 -15.35 17.63 -10.45
C SER A 168 -16.00 16.30 -10.83
N ALA A 169 -17.33 16.25 -10.81
CA ALA A 169 -18.08 15.07 -11.22
C ALA A 169 -19.29 15.46 -12.07
N LYS A 170 -19.60 14.62 -13.05
CA LYS A 170 -20.72 14.80 -13.99
C LYS A 170 -21.48 13.49 -14.11
N TRP A 171 -22.80 13.59 -14.10
CA TRP A 171 -23.69 12.46 -14.35
C TRP A 171 -24.19 12.47 -15.79
N HIS A 172 -24.04 11.35 -16.48
CA HIS A 172 -24.57 11.15 -17.83
C HIS A 172 -25.85 10.32 -17.75
N ASN A 173 -27.00 10.95 -17.98
CA ASN A 173 -28.31 10.29 -17.90
C ASN A 173 -28.49 9.22 -18.98
N ASP A 174 -27.98 9.45 -20.18
CA ASP A 174 -28.16 8.58 -21.34
C ASP A 174 -27.54 7.18 -21.12
N THR A 175 -26.42 7.13 -20.41
CA THR A 175 -25.66 5.89 -20.14
C THR A 175 -25.69 5.48 -18.67
N SER A 176 -26.43 6.21 -17.82
CA SER A 176 -26.42 6.05 -16.36
C SER A 176 -25.01 5.90 -15.79
N THR A 177 -24.11 6.80 -16.20
CA THR A 177 -22.68 6.74 -15.85
C THR A 177 -22.27 7.99 -15.08
N LEU A 178 -21.59 7.80 -13.95
CA LEU A 178 -20.95 8.86 -13.18
C LEU A 178 -19.51 9.03 -13.69
N GLU A 179 -19.20 10.19 -14.27
CA GLU A 179 -17.84 10.59 -14.66
C GLU A 179 -17.25 11.47 -13.57
N ILE A 180 -16.16 11.02 -12.96
CA ILE A 180 -15.44 11.71 -11.90
C ILE A 180 -14.10 12.17 -12.48
N THR A 181 -13.87 13.47 -12.55
CA THR A 181 -12.62 14.06 -13.01
C THR A 181 -11.82 14.54 -11.80
N LEU A 182 -10.81 13.78 -11.43
CA LEU A 182 -9.94 14.04 -10.28
C LEU A 182 -8.69 14.80 -10.71
N ARG A 183 -8.32 15.84 -9.97
CA ARG A 183 -7.04 16.55 -10.17
C ARG A 183 -5.96 15.83 -9.38
N LEU A 184 -4.92 15.34 -10.05
CA LEU A 184 -3.78 14.72 -9.37
C LEU A 184 -2.95 15.79 -8.65
N ALA A 185 -2.47 15.47 -7.45
CA ALA A 185 -1.63 16.31 -6.62
C ALA A 185 -0.33 15.56 -6.26
N ARG A 186 0.64 15.58 -7.19
CA ARG A 186 1.94 14.91 -7.06
C ARG A 186 3.03 15.93 -6.75
N GLU A 187 4.11 15.49 -6.09
CA GLU A 187 5.21 16.39 -5.70
C GLU A 187 5.88 17.09 -6.91
N LEU A 188 5.96 16.41 -8.04
CA LEU A 188 6.64 16.88 -9.25
C LEU A 188 5.68 17.36 -10.35
N ASP A 189 4.39 17.59 -10.05
CA ASP A 189 3.40 17.98 -11.07
C ASP A 189 3.70 19.34 -11.73
N ASN A 190 4.55 20.16 -11.10
CA ASN A 190 5.00 21.45 -11.63
C ASN A 190 6.11 21.32 -12.68
N VAL A 191 6.67 20.12 -12.88
CA VAL A 191 7.78 19.86 -13.80
C VAL A 191 7.42 18.68 -14.68
N ASN A 192 7.28 18.92 -15.99
CA ASN A 192 7.08 17.84 -16.96
C ASN A 192 8.43 17.22 -17.34
N PHE A 193 8.45 15.89 -17.45
CA PHE A 193 9.60 15.08 -17.84
C PHE A 193 9.21 13.94 -18.78
#